data_AF-A0A173UKZ8-F1
#
_entry.id   AF-A0A173UKZ8-F1
#
_cell.length_a   1.000
_cell.length_b   1.000
_cell.length_c   1.000
_cell.angle_alpha   90.00
_cell.angle_beta   90.00
_cell.angle_gamma   90.00
#
_symmetry.space_group_name_H-M   'P 1'
#
loop_
_entity.id
_entity.type
_entity.pdbx_description
1 polymer ?
#
loop_
_entity_poly.entity_id
_entity_poly.type
_entity_poly.pdbx_seq_one_letter_code
_entity_poly.pdbx_strand_id
1 'polypeptide(L)'
;MQEIQKFFFETLSSIQDNAVYQALAEYDKSDSLEDLLYNTTYEAITSICELLDGYTSDKLQLDLIDTKSNKSIKEGIQMHDICANYLRWEKPNKG
;
A
#
# COMPACT_ATOMS: atom_id res chain seq x y z
N MET A 1 22.40 7.17 -7.49
CA MET A 1 21.07 7.29 -6.84
C MET A 1 21.27 7.93 -5.49
N GLN A 2 20.40 8.84 -5.06
CA GLN A 2 20.48 9.42 -3.71
C GLN A 2 20.02 8.38 -2.68
N GLU A 3 20.57 8.41 -1.46
CA GLU A 3 20.22 7.44 -0.40
C GLU A 3 18.69 7.38 -0.15
N ILE A 4 18.01 8.53 -0.13
CA ILE A 4 16.56 8.57 0.04
C ILE A 4 15.79 7.86 -1.08
N GLN A 5 16.27 7.96 -2.32
CA GLN A 5 15.66 7.27 -3.46
C GLN A 5 15.87 5.77 -3.36
N LYS A 6 17.06 5.35 -2.94
CA LYS A 6 17.36 3.94 -2.70
C LYS A 6 16.47 3.36 -1.61
N PHE A 7 16.37 4.03 -0.46
CA PHE A 7 15.48 3.61 0.63
C PHE A 7 14.03 3.52 0.17
N PHE A 8 13.54 4.48 -0.60
CA PHE A 8 12.19 4.43 -1.15
C PHE A 8 11.96 3.16 -1.98
N PHE A 9 12.84 2.85 -2.93
CA PHE A 9 12.67 1.66 -3.78
C PHE A 9 12.87 0.34 -3.03
N GLU A 10 13.75 0.29 -2.03
CA GLU A 10 13.90 -0.87 -1.15
C GLU A 10 12.65 -1.10 -0.30
N THR A 11 12.07 -0.04 0.28
CA THR A 11 10.81 -0.14 1.02
C THR A 11 9.66 -0.55 0.10
N LEU A 12 9.59 0.00 -1.12
CA LEU A 12 8.59 -0.39 -2.10
C LEU A 12 8.68 -1.88 -2.49
N SER A 13 9.90 -2.40 -2.67
CA SER A 13 10.13 -3.83 -2.91
C SER A 13 9.65 -4.67 -1.74
N SER A 14 9.96 -4.26 -0.51
CA SER A 14 9.51 -4.97 0.70
C SER A 14 8.00 -4.97 0.85
N ILE A 15 7.31 -3.88 0.48
CA ILE A 15 5.84 -3.82 0.48
C ILE A 15 5.26 -4.86 -0.46
N GLN A 16 5.80 -4.95 -1.69
CA GLN A 16 5.33 -5.95 -2.65
C GLN A 16 5.54 -7.37 -2.16
N ASP A 17 6.73 -7.69 -1.63
CA ASP A 17 7.04 -9.01 -1.09
C ASP A 17 6.08 -9.38 0.03
N ASN A 18 5.84 -8.46 0.97
CA ASN A 18 4.92 -8.68 2.09
C ASN A 18 3.49 -8.95 1.61
N ALA A 19 2.96 -8.14 0.68
CA ALA A 19 1.62 -8.33 0.14
C ALA A 19 1.47 -9.70 -0.55
N VAL A 20 2.46 -10.11 -1.34
CA VAL A 20 2.46 -11.41 -2.03
C VAL A 20 2.55 -12.57 -1.04
N TYR A 21 3.46 -12.51 -0.06
CA TYR A 21 3.63 -13.59 0.91
C TYR A 21 2.43 -13.72 1.85
N GLN A 22 1.80 -12.61 2.23
CA GLN A 22 0.55 -12.64 2.99
C GLN A 22 -0.56 -13.31 2.17
N ALA A 23 -0.74 -12.90 0.91
CA ALA A 23 -1.72 -13.50 0.02
C ALA A 23 -1.49 -15.01 -0.17
N LEU A 24 -0.24 -15.44 -0.36
CA LEU A 24 0.11 -16.86 -0.47
C LEU A 24 -0.14 -17.65 0.82
N ALA A 25 0.03 -17.01 1.98
CA ALA A 25 -0.21 -17.64 3.28
C ALA A 25 -1.71 -17.75 3.60
N GLU A 26 -2.53 -16.83 3.09
CA GLU A 26 -3.98 -16.81 3.30
C GLU A 26 -4.76 -17.58 2.24
N TYR A 27 -4.17 -17.80 1.06
CA TYR A 27 -4.80 -18.45 -0.09
C TYR A 27 -5.20 -19.91 0.19
N ASP A 28 -6.47 -20.22 -0.06
CA ASP A 28 -7.00 -21.56 -0.23
C ASP A 28 -7.35 -21.83 -1.71
N LYS A 29 -7.30 -23.10 -2.13
CA LYS A 29 -7.69 -23.50 -3.50
C LYS A 29 -9.16 -23.23 -3.82
N SER A 30 -10.01 -23.07 -2.81
CA SER A 30 -11.42 -22.67 -3.02
C SER A 30 -11.60 -21.17 -3.23
N ASP A 31 -10.56 -20.36 -3.02
CA ASP A 31 -10.67 -18.91 -3.13
C ASP A 31 -10.82 -18.47 -4.58
N SER A 32 -11.57 -17.39 -4.77
CA SER A 32 -11.64 -16.68 -6.04
C SER A 32 -10.28 -16.06 -6.35
N LEU A 33 -9.72 -16.38 -7.52
CA LEU A 33 -8.50 -15.74 -8.00
C LEU A 33 -8.68 -14.22 -8.13
N GLU A 34 -9.87 -13.76 -8.50
CA GLU A 34 -10.17 -12.32 -8.59
C GLU A 34 -10.07 -11.66 -7.20
N ASP A 35 -10.63 -12.29 -6.17
CA ASP A 35 -10.60 -11.75 -4.81
C ASP A 35 -9.17 -11.74 -4.24
N LEU A 36 -8.38 -12.80 -4.51
CA LEU A 36 -6.97 -12.86 -4.15
C LEU A 36 -6.18 -11.70 -4.78
N LEU A 37 -6.41 -11.41 -6.07
CA LEU A 37 -5.73 -10.32 -6.77
C LEU A 37 -6.14 -8.95 -6.22
N TYR A 38 -7.44 -8.72 -5.97
CA TYR A 38 -7.91 -7.48 -5.35
C TYR A 38 -7.35 -7.30 -3.94
N ASN A 39 -7.36 -8.34 -3.11
CA ASN A 39 -6.81 -8.26 -1.75
C ASN A 39 -5.29 -8.01 -1.75
N THR A 40 -4.53 -8.73 -2.59
CA THR A 40 -3.08 -8.53 -2.67
C THR A 40 -2.72 -7.11 -3.13
N THR A 41 -3.44 -6.60 -4.14
CA THR A 41 -3.22 -5.24 -4.63
C THR A 41 -3.72 -4.17 -3.66
N TYR A 42 -4.81 -4.44 -2.94
CA TYR A 42 -5.29 -3.61 -1.85
C TYR A 42 -4.19 -3.42 -0.79
N GLU A 43 -3.65 -4.52 -0.26
CA GLU A 43 -2.60 -4.48 0.78
C GLU A 43 -1.34 -3.74 0.30
N ALA A 44 -0.93 -3.96 -0.95
CA ALA A 44 0.22 -3.27 -1.50
C ALA A 44 -0.02 -1.76 -1.63
N ILE A 45 -1.20 -1.34 -2.09
CA ILE A 45 -1.51 0.09 -2.28
C ILE A 45 -1.70 0.80 -0.93
N THR A 46 -2.41 0.19 0.03
CA THR A 46 -2.57 0.77 1.37
C THR A 46 -1.24 0.90 2.09
N SER A 47 -0.37 -0.11 2.00
CA SER A 47 1.00 -0.05 2.56
C SER A 47 1.86 1.05 1.90
N ILE A 48 1.67 1.33 0.61
CA ILE A 48 2.31 2.48 -0.03
C ILE A 48 1.79 3.79 0.56
N CYS A 49 0.48 3.91 0.81
CA CYS A 49 -0.07 5.08 1.49
C CYS A 49 0.47 5.23 2.92
N GLU A 50 0.61 4.14 3.67
CA GLU A 50 1.25 4.13 4.99
C GLU A 50 2.71 4.61 4.93
N LEU A 51 3.45 4.22 3.89
CA LEU A 51 4.82 4.71 3.66
C LEU A 51 4.83 6.23 3.43
N LEU A 52 3.88 6.74 2.65
CA LEU A 52 3.76 8.18 2.41
C LEU A 52 3.41 8.93 3.70
N ASP A 53 2.47 8.41 4.49
CA ASP A 53 2.06 8.97 5.76
C ASP A 53 3.18 8.90 6.83
N GLY A 54 4.12 7.95 6.68
CA GLY A 54 5.31 7.78 7.51
C GLY A 54 5.22 6.64 8.53
N TYR A 55 4.31 5.69 8.34
CA TYR A 55 4.10 4.54 9.24
C TYR A 55 4.98 3.32 8.90
N THR A 56 5.42 3.19 7.66
CA THR A 56 6.16 1.99 7.20
C THR A 56 7.66 2.06 7.48
N SER A 57 8.24 3.26 7.70
CA SER A 57 9.68 3.43 7.86
C SER A 57 10.02 4.65 8.71
N ASP A 58 10.82 4.47 9.76
CA ASP A 58 11.34 5.57 10.58
C ASP A 58 12.26 6.54 9.82
N LYS A 59 12.65 6.19 8.58
CA LYS A 59 13.55 6.98 7.73
C LYS A 59 12.82 7.78 6.66
N LEU A 60 11.57 7.42 6.35
CA LEU A 60 10.82 7.97 5.23
C LEU A 60 9.48 8.50 5.72
N GLN A 61 9.28 9.79 5.50
CA GLN A 61 7.97 10.42 5.51
C GLN A 61 7.90 11.27 4.24
N LEU A 62 7.00 10.90 3.34
CA LEU A 62 7.02 11.38 1.97
C LEU A 62 5.75 12.17 1.65
N ASP A 63 5.73 12.83 0.51
CA ASP A 63 4.56 13.58 0.06
C ASP A 63 4.44 13.49 -1.46
N LEU A 64 3.20 13.54 -1.95
CA LEU A 64 2.88 13.67 -3.36
C LEU A 64 2.33 15.07 -3.58
N ILE A 65 3.09 15.88 -4.32
CA ILE A 65 2.73 17.26 -4.62
C ILE A 65 2.20 17.32 -6.06
N ASP A 66 0.97 17.77 -6.25
CA ASP A 66 0.48 18.12 -7.59
C ASP A 66 1.22 19.38 -8.06
N THR A 67 2.07 19.22 -9.09
CA THR A 67 2.91 20.31 -9.58
C THR A 67 2.13 21.42 -10.28
N LYS A 68 0.86 21.17 -10.67
CA LYS A 68 0.00 22.21 -11.26
C LYS A 68 -0.55 23.17 -10.22
N SER A 69 -1.06 22.64 -9.11
CA SER A 69 -1.63 23.44 -8.02
C SER A 69 -0.65 23.74 -6.88
N ASN A 70 0.51 23.08 -6.87
CA ASN A 70 1.50 23.07 -5.78
C ASN A 70 0.89 22.64 -4.43
N LYS A 71 -0.12 21.78 -4.47
CA LYS A 71 -0.79 21.24 -3.28
C LYS A 71 -0.30 19.83 -2.97
N SER A 72 -0.16 19.58 -1.68
CA SER A 72 0.07 18.24 -1.13
C SER A 72 -1.22 17.42 -1.22
N ILE A 73 -1.12 16.17 -1.67
CA ILE A 73 -2.25 15.24 -1.68
C ILE A 73 -2.64 14.81 -0.26
N LYS A 74 -1.68 14.81 0.68
CA LYS A 74 -1.94 14.43 2.08
C LYS A 74 -2.39 15.59 2.98
N GLU A 75 -2.61 16.78 2.42
CA GLU A 75 -3.00 17.95 3.21
C GLU A 75 -4.32 17.70 3.96
N GLY A 76 -4.24 17.58 5.29
CA GLY A 76 -5.39 17.38 6.17
C GLY A 76 -5.96 15.96 6.21
N ILE A 77 -5.29 14.97 5.65
CA ILE A 77 -5.74 13.57 5.63
C ILE A 77 -4.62 12.58 5.98
N GLN A 78 -5.01 11.35 6.35
CA GLN A 78 -4.15 10.17 6.35
C GLN A 78 -4.46 9.39 5.07
N MET A 79 -3.48 9.24 4.18
CA MET A 79 -3.71 8.63 2.88
C MET A 79 -4.20 7.19 3.00
N HIS A 80 -3.65 6.39 3.93
CA HIS A 80 -4.05 4.98 4.10
C HIS A 80 -5.52 4.83 4.53
N ASP A 81 -5.98 5.67 5.48
CA ASP A 81 -7.39 5.71 5.92
C ASP A 81 -8.35 6.07 4.77
N ILE A 82 -7.98 7.06 3.96
CA ILE A 82 -8.82 7.51 2.85
C ILE A 82 -8.80 6.49 1.72
N CYS A 83 -7.63 5.95 1.37
CA CYS A 83 -7.43 5.01 0.27
C CYS A 83 -8.28 3.74 0.44
N ALA A 84 -8.39 3.23 1.67
CA ALA A 84 -9.22 2.07 2.00
C ALA A 84 -10.70 2.22 1.60
N ASN A 85 -11.22 3.46 1.50
CA ASN A 85 -12.61 3.72 1.09
C ASN A 85 -12.82 3.66 -0.44
N TYR A 86 -11.74 3.71 -1.23
CA TYR A 86 -11.80 3.72 -2.69
C TYR A 86 -11.39 2.40 -3.33
N LEU A 87 -10.63 1.59 -2.60
CA LEU A 87 -10.16 0.29 -3.08
C LEU A 87 -11.17 -0.81 -2.73
N ARG A 88 -11.26 -1.80 -3.61
CA ARG A 88 -12.03 -3.01 -3.35
C ARG A 88 -11.18 -4.00 -2.56
N TRP A 89 -11.74 -4.49 -1.47
CA TRP A 89 -11.24 -5.66 -0.75
C TRP A 89 -12.42 -6.54 -0.39
N GLU A 90 -12.19 -7.85 -0.34
CA GLU A 90 -13.17 -8.83 0.10
C GLU A 90 -12.63 -9.53 1.34
N LYS A 91 -13.40 -9.48 2.44
CA LYS A 91 -13.02 -10.23 3.64
C LYS A 91 -13.05 -11.72 3.30
N PRO A 92 -12.01 -12.52 3.60
CA PRO A 92 -12.09 -13.95 3.38
C PRO A 92 -13.31 -14.49 4.11
N ASN A 93 -14.23 -15.10 3.37
CA ASN A 93 -15.41 -15.76 3.91
C ASN A 93 -14.94 -17.02 4.66
N LYS A 94 -14.40 -16.84 5.88
CA LYS A 94 -14.14 -17.95 6.80
C LYS A 94 -15.48 -18.39 7.38
N GLY A 95 -16.17 -19.27 6.66
CA GLY A 95 -17.27 -20.09 7.17
C GLY A 95 -16.79 -21.16 8.13
#